data_AF-A0A7J5AD36-F1
#
_entry.id   AF-A0A7J5AD36-F1
#
_cell.length_a   1.000
_cell.length_b   1.000
_cell.length_c   1.000
_cell.angle_alpha   90.00
_cell.angle_beta   90.00
_cell.angle_gamma   90.00
#
_symmetry.space_group_name_H-M   'P 1'
#
loop_
_entity.id
_entity.type
_entity.pdbx_description
1 polymer ?
#
loop_
_entity_poly.entity_id
_entity_poly.type
_entity_poly.pdbx_seq_one_letter_code
_entity_poly.pdbx_strand_id
1 'polypeptide(L)'
;MKKNRFNLSLPFVVLFFCFIISQAQKVAVPISSYGVWDRGGGVEDYSDPKADFVLGIEVSATWAEVQPNGPGKFDFSEFQKVLDKAAMYHKIVKVSVNVGPNSPLWLYDNGVPLVKVISDKPEKHAVKFANYPYYLNETHKKYYFELIKQFSLFLRNQPKNKFDCIAFVQVKTGATGDEAPYKGEPEDGKFAINKKTEWEKYRLEAFAQFKKYFNDVADRQIVLTFNNVDPVKHPIAYNWVMNTIDPKIGFGIKGGAYNRGHHLTGEQSFKEQWNPYLINPKGMKLFSASEMDESWRQPIFNINTELGFYWSALSGINTGLSSYNCSKKAIQYALGHPEIRDIFKMYNKYAQQVYPASATTAFSVFHEGLNAADTIKFSEKTFGKAKEKNLERYTNICNAYASRGAKMDDLESATIGQVNQRERQKGYNDVGWDIAEGNYERFLTQINPDKTSIGLFRVHGTIDKKSTKYDRFARSFENATGKNAMYFKFDDEMFAASKPKSLKFTIIWLDKNAGSTWALKYNKGMNTALEVKGKGDDKWKTAVIDVADIELNHKGELGSDFILVNTDNVDDIFNGIEVDIQRK
;
A
#
# COMPACT_ATOMS: atom_id res chain seq x y z
N MET A 1 18.37 -59.77 -68.20
CA MET A 1 18.20 -61.03 -67.42
C MET A 1 18.93 -60.87 -66.09
N LYS A 2 18.36 -61.37 -64.99
CA LYS A 2 18.78 -61.29 -63.58
C LYS A 2 18.35 -60.04 -62.78
N LYS A 3 17.27 -60.26 -62.01
CA LYS A 3 16.82 -59.49 -60.84
C LYS A 3 17.90 -59.52 -59.76
N ASN A 4 18.14 -58.40 -59.10
CA ASN A 4 18.65 -58.37 -57.72
C ASN A 4 17.83 -57.36 -56.92
N ARG A 5 17.16 -57.88 -55.88
CA ARG A 5 16.42 -57.13 -54.87
C ARG A 5 17.43 -56.60 -53.85
N PHE A 6 17.44 -55.29 -53.61
CA PHE A 6 18.07 -54.71 -52.43
C PHE A 6 16.98 -54.14 -51.53
N ASN A 7 16.86 -54.75 -50.35
CA ASN A 7 16.08 -54.24 -49.22
C ASN A 7 16.80 -53.01 -48.65
N LEU A 8 16.16 -51.84 -48.68
CA LEU A 8 16.55 -50.71 -47.83
C LEU A 8 15.71 -50.74 -46.55
N SER A 9 16.38 -51.04 -45.44
CA SER A 9 15.89 -50.85 -44.08
C SER A 9 15.89 -49.36 -43.73
N LEU A 10 14.71 -48.80 -43.47
CA LEU A 10 14.51 -47.44 -42.98
C LEU A 10 14.65 -47.41 -41.44
N PRO A 11 15.51 -46.57 -40.83
CA PRO A 11 15.57 -46.47 -39.38
C PRO A 11 14.39 -45.65 -38.85
N PHE A 12 13.61 -46.23 -37.92
CA PHE A 12 12.59 -45.54 -37.14
C PHE A 12 13.28 -44.60 -36.13
N VAL A 13 13.18 -43.29 -36.34
CA VAL A 13 13.53 -42.29 -35.32
C VAL A 13 12.30 -42.09 -34.43
N VAL A 14 12.35 -42.63 -33.21
CA VAL A 14 11.36 -42.36 -32.16
C VAL A 14 11.69 -40.98 -31.57
N LEU A 15 10.93 -39.96 -31.99
CA LEU A 15 10.94 -38.64 -31.36
C LEU A 15 10.22 -38.72 -30.00
N PHE A 16 10.99 -38.75 -28.92
CA PHE A 16 10.49 -38.52 -27.57
C PHE A 16 10.08 -37.04 -27.45
N PHE A 17 8.79 -36.75 -27.56
CA PHE A 17 8.22 -35.49 -27.10
C PHE A 17 8.27 -35.48 -25.56
N CYS A 18 9.36 -34.99 -25.00
CA CYS A 18 9.38 -34.56 -23.61
C CYS A 18 8.43 -33.36 -23.48
N PHE A 19 7.20 -33.62 -23.01
CA PHE A 19 6.36 -32.57 -22.44
C PHE A 19 7.08 -32.03 -21.20
N ILE A 20 7.86 -30.96 -21.37
CA ILE A 20 8.27 -30.13 -20.24
C ILE A 20 6.99 -29.46 -19.75
N ILE A 21 6.36 -30.06 -18.74
CA ILE A 21 5.36 -29.38 -17.94
C ILE A 21 6.12 -28.22 -17.29
N SER A 22 5.98 -27.00 -17.82
CA SER A 22 6.50 -25.83 -17.13
C SER A 22 5.76 -25.75 -15.80
N GLN A 23 6.42 -26.12 -14.71
CA GLN A 23 5.86 -25.90 -13.40
C GLN A 23 5.76 -24.38 -13.22
N ALA A 24 4.52 -23.88 -13.14
CA ALA A 24 4.26 -22.47 -12.96
C ALA A 24 4.93 -22.00 -11.67
N GLN A 25 6.03 -21.26 -11.81
CA GLN A 25 6.73 -20.62 -10.72
C GLN A 25 5.82 -19.53 -10.14
N LYS A 26 5.64 -19.50 -8.82
CA LYS A 26 4.84 -18.45 -8.18
C LYS A 26 5.67 -17.16 -8.17
N VAL A 27 5.36 -16.27 -9.12
CA VAL A 27 5.87 -14.89 -9.17
C VAL A 27 5.30 -14.13 -7.95
N ALA A 28 5.91 -12.99 -7.60
CA ALA A 28 5.37 -11.99 -6.67
C ALA A 28 3.83 -11.92 -6.71
N VAL A 29 3.21 -11.75 -5.53
CA VAL A 29 1.75 -11.72 -5.28
C VAL A 29 0.96 -11.23 -6.50
N PRO A 30 -0.05 -11.99 -6.99
CA PRO A 30 -0.80 -11.59 -8.17
C PRO A 30 -1.35 -10.18 -8.02
N ILE A 31 -1.10 -9.31 -8.99
CA ILE A 31 -1.53 -7.91 -8.91
C ILE A 31 -3.05 -7.83 -8.75
N SER A 32 -3.81 -8.74 -9.37
CA SER A 32 -5.27 -8.87 -9.23
C SER A 32 -5.77 -9.04 -7.79
N SER A 33 -4.87 -9.26 -6.85
CA SER A 33 -5.17 -9.46 -5.43
C SER A 33 -4.70 -8.31 -4.53
N TYR A 34 -4.10 -7.27 -5.12
CA TYR A 34 -3.80 -6.02 -4.42
C TYR A 34 -5.13 -5.33 -4.10
N GLY A 35 -5.31 -4.95 -2.84
CA GLY A 35 -6.59 -4.47 -2.35
C GLY A 35 -6.77 -4.60 -0.84
N VAL A 36 -8.03 -4.63 -0.41
CA VAL A 36 -8.45 -4.72 1.00
C VAL A 36 -8.49 -6.17 1.47
N TRP A 37 -7.89 -6.39 2.64
CA TRP A 37 -7.73 -7.72 3.21
C TRP A 37 -8.35 -7.77 4.60
N ASP A 38 -9.09 -8.84 4.87
CA ASP A 38 -9.69 -9.09 6.18
C ASP A 38 -8.63 -9.60 7.15
N ARG A 39 -8.23 -8.72 8.06
CA ARG A 39 -7.32 -9.05 9.16
C ARG A 39 -8.10 -9.23 10.45
N GLY A 40 -8.19 -10.48 10.88
CA GLY A 40 -8.82 -10.86 12.14
C GLY A 40 -10.25 -11.42 12.00
N GLY A 41 -10.68 -11.76 10.78
CA GLY A 41 -11.94 -12.48 10.56
C GLY A 41 -13.17 -11.63 10.83
N GLY A 42 -13.25 -10.46 10.19
CA GLY A 42 -14.41 -9.57 10.20
C GLY A 42 -15.52 -10.02 9.27
N VAL A 43 -15.22 -10.82 8.24
CA VAL A 43 -16.22 -11.43 7.35
C VAL A 43 -16.57 -12.83 7.83
N GLU A 44 -17.84 -13.06 8.13
CA GLU A 44 -18.35 -14.38 8.52
C GLU A 44 -18.53 -15.29 7.30
N ASP A 45 -19.16 -14.74 6.25
CA ASP A 45 -19.45 -15.39 4.98
C ASP A 45 -18.97 -14.52 3.81
N TYR A 46 -17.98 -15.01 3.05
CA TYR A 46 -17.43 -14.30 1.90
C TYR A 46 -18.30 -14.41 0.63
N SER A 47 -19.39 -15.19 0.65
CA SER A 47 -20.40 -15.18 -0.42
C SER A 47 -21.38 -14.03 -0.32
N ASP A 48 -21.45 -13.34 0.84
CA ASP A 48 -22.26 -12.12 0.97
C ASP A 48 -21.76 -11.07 -0.05
N PRO A 49 -22.62 -10.58 -0.97
CA PRO A 49 -22.26 -9.54 -1.92
C PRO A 49 -21.73 -8.27 -1.24
N LYS A 50 -22.08 -8.03 0.03
CA LYS A 50 -21.56 -6.91 0.81
C LYS A 50 -20.06 -7.03 1.13
N ALA A 51 -19.48 -8.22 1.04
CA ALA A 51 -18.07 -8.50 1.30
C ALA A 51 -17.20 -8.57 0.02
N ASP A 52 -17.77 -8.24 -1.15
CA ASP A 52 -17.08 -8.29 -2.46
C ASP A 52 -15.82 -7.41 -2.54
N PHE A 53 -15.74 -6.37 -1.70
CA PHE A 53 -14.57 -5.50 -1.58
C PHE A 53 -13.37 -6.18 -0.89
N VAL A 54 -13.54 -7.32 -0.22
CA VAL A 54 -12.43 -8.04 0.43
C VAL A 54 -11.78 -9.01 -0.54
N LEU A 55 -10.50 -8.79 -0.88
CA LEU A 55 -9.76 -9.62 -1.84
C LEU A 55 -8.86 -10.68 -1.19
N GLY A 56 -8.46 -10.47 0.06
CA GLY A 56 -7.58 -11.38 0.78
C GLY A 56 -7.93 -11.56 2.25
N ILE A 57 -7.34 -12.59 2.85
CA ILE A 57 -7.51 -12.96 4.26
C ILE A 57 -6.13 -12.97 4.90
N GLU A 58 -5.99 -12.38 6.08
CA GLU A 58 -4.81 -12.55 6.93
C GLU A 58 -5.11 -13.52 8.07
N VAL A 59 -4.29 -14.57 8.18
CA VAL A 59 -4.31 -15.51 9.30
C VAL A 59 -2.95 -15.52 10.00
N SER A 60 -3.01 -15.48 11.32
CA SER A 60 -1.83 -15.66 12.18
C SER A 60 -2.17 -16.55 13.35
N ALA A 61 -1.27 -17.46 13.68
CA ALA A 61 -1.29 -18.22 14.94
C ALA A 61 -0.02 -17.92 15.74
N THR A 62 -0.05 -18.16 17.04
CA THR A 62 1.13 -18.12 17.90
C THR A 62 1.96 -19.40 17.76
N TRP A 63 3.26 -19.33 18.08
CA TRP A 63 4.09 -20.54 18.13
C TRP A 63 3.55 -21.54 19.16
N ALA A 64 3.04 -21.05 20.29
CA ALA A 64 2.38 -21.90 21.28
C ALA A 64 1.15 -22.66 20.73
N GLU A 65 0.31 -22.01 19.92
CA GLU A 65 -0.86 -22.65 19.30
C GLU A 65 -0.48 -23.67 18.23
N VAL A 66 0.57 -23.40 17.44
CA VAL A 66 0.97 -24.32 16.35
C VAL A 66 1.85 -25.47 16.82
N GLN A 67 2.34 -25.41 18.06
CA GLN A 67 3.20 -26.44 18.63
C GLN A 67 2.95 -26.61 20.14
N PRO A 68 1.71 -26.95 20.56
CA PRO A 68 1.31 -26.90 21.96
C PRO A 68 1.92 -28.02 22.81
N ASN A 69 2.22 -29.17 22.18
CA ASN A 69 2.45 -30.43 22.89
C ASN A 69 3.90 -30.96 22.76
N GLY A 70 4.86 -30.08 22.47
CA GLY A 70 6.30 -30.40 22.46
C GLY A 70 6.98 -30.34 21.08
N PRO A 71 8.32 -30.57 21.04
CA PRO A 71 9.18 -30.29 19.90
C PRO A 71 8.83 -30.95 18.55
N GLY A 72 8.05 -32.03 18.54
CA GLY A 72 7.69 -32.77 17.32
C GLY A 72 6.19 -32.75 16.99
N LYS A 73 5.36 -32.02 17.75
CA LYS A 73 3.90 -32.07 17.63
C LYS A 73 3.36 -30.74 17.13
N PHE A 74 3.17 -30.63 15.82
CA PHE A 74 2.66 -29.43 15.15
C PHE A 74 1.15 -29.53 14.90
N ASP A 75 0.44 -28.43 15.11
CA ASP A 75 -0.97 -28.25 14.79
C ASP A 75 -1.15 -27.03 13.86
N PHE A 76 -1.43 -27.29 12.59
CA PHE A 76 -1.70 -26.23 11.61
C PHE A 76 -3.18 -26.13 11.24
N SER A 77 -4.08 -26.65 12.09
CA SER A 77 -5.52 -26.72 11.81
C SER A 77 -6.14 -25.35 11.54
N GLU A 78 -5.70 -24.29 12.22
CA GLU A 78 -6.20 -22.93 11.97
C GLU A 78 -5.84 -22.43 10.57
N PHE A 79 -4.61 -22.65 10.13
CA PHE A 79 -4.22 -22.33 8.75
C PHE A 79 -4.99 -23.19 7.76
N GLN A 80 -5.21 -24.47 8.05
CA GLN A 80 -5.98 -25.36 7.18
C GLN A 80 -7.41 -24.85 6.98
N LYS A 81 -8.11 -24.46 8.06
CA LYS A 81 -9.46 -23.90 8.01
C LYS A 81 -9.52 -22.65 7.12
N VAL A 82 -8.55 -21.75 7.26
CA VAL A 82 -8.51 -20.52 6.45
C VAL A 82 -8.19 -20.83 4.99
N LEU A 83 -7.31 -21.78 4.69
CA LEU A 83 -7.04 -22.21 3.32
C LEU A 83 -8.26 -22.87 2.67
N ASP A 84 -9.02 -23.65 3.43
CA ASP A 84 -10.27 -24.27 2.96
C ASP A 84 -11.30 -23.20 2.62
N LYS A 85 -11.46 -22.21 3.51
CA LYS A 85 -12.32 -21.05 3.28
C LYS A 85 -11.86 -20.23 2.07
N ALA A 86 -10.57 -19.96 1.94
CA ALA A 86 -10.02 -19.19 0.84
C ALA A 86 -10.21 -19.89 -0.51
N ALA A 87 -10.00 -21.21 -0.57
CA ALA A 87 -10.25 -22.00 -1.78
C ALA A 87 -11.73 -22.03 -2.16
N MET A 88 -12.63 -22.13 -1.17
CA MET A 88 -14.09 -22.10 -1.38
C MET A 88 -14.57 -20.77 -1.96
N TYR A 89 -14.02 -19.65 -1.49
CA TYR A 89 -14.47 -18.31 -1.87
C TYR A 89 -13.52 -17.56 -2.82
N HIS A 90 -12.56 -18.28 -3.43
CA HIS A 90 -11.57 -17.74 -4.36
C HIS A 90 -10.79 -16.53 -3.81
N LYS A 91 -10.42 -16.58 -2.52
CA LYS A 91 -9.61 -15.56 -1.85
C LYS A 91 -8.15 -15.98 -1.79
N ILE A 92 -7.28 -14.99 -1.58
CA ILE A 92 -5.87 -15.24 -1.30
C ILE A 92 -5.54 -15.02 0.19
N VAL A 93 -4.44 -15.59 0.66
CA VAL A 93 -4.12 -15.67 2.10
C VAL A 93 -2.71 -15.21 2.41
N LYS A 94 -2.58 -14.29 3.37
CA LYS A 94 -1.32 -13.96 4.06
C LYS A 94 -1.27 -14.81 5.32
N VAL A 95 -0.15 -15.51 5.50
CA VAL A 95 0.04 -16.39 6.66
C VAL A 95 1.23 -15.94 7.50
N SER A 96 1.17 -16.12 8.82
CA SER A 96 2.31 -15.87 9.70
C SER A 96 2.20 -16.65 11.01
N VAL A 97 3.35 -16.97 11.62
CA VAL A 97 3.42 -17.52 12.98
C VAL A 97 4.07 -16.49 13.89
N ASN A 98 3.34 -16.00 14.88
CA ASN A 98 3.87 -15.08 15.87
C ASN A 98 4.77 -15.84 16.86
N VAL A 99 6.04 -15.45 16.93
CA VAL A 99 7.06 -16.02 17.84
C VAL A 99 7.38 -15.06 18.99
N GLY A 100 8.48 -15.29 19.71
CA GLY A 100 8.98 -14.43 20.78
C GLY A 100 8.14 -14.62 22.05
N PRO A 101 7.36 -13.63 22.50
CA PRO A 101 6.54 -13.77 23.72
C PRO A 101 5.37 -14.75 23.53
N ASN A 102 5.13 -15.20 22.30
CA ASN A 102 4.10 -16.15 21.93
C ASN A 102 4.65 -17.58 21.78
N SER A 103 5.82 -17.86 22.34
CA SER A 103 6.47 -19.17 22.24
C SER A 103 5.89 -20.18 23.25
N PRO A 104 5.88 -21.49 22.95
CA PRO A 104 5.35 -22.48 23.88
C PRO A 104 6.22 -22.65 25.13
N LEU A 105 5.58 -22.94 26.26
CA LEU A 105 6.26 -23.10 27.56
C LEU A 105 7.27 -24.26 27.58
N TRP A 106 7.02 -25.33 26.82
CA TRP A 106 7.91 -26.50 26.79
C TRP A 106 9.32 -26.16 26.29
N LEU A 107 9.54 -25.04 25.58
CA LEU A 107 10.89 -24.60 25.21
C LEU A 107 11.78 -24.47 26.44
N TYR A 108 11.22 -23.93 27.52
CA TYR A 108 11.95 -23.63 28.75
C TYR A 108 12.33 -24.91 29.51
N ASP A 109 11.45 -25.91 29.48
CA ASP A 109 11.71 -27.25 30.02
C ASP A 109 12.76 -28.02 29.20
N ASN A 110 13.04 -27.55 27.98
CA ASN A 110 13.91 -28.22 27.00
C ASN A 110 15.17 -27.40 26.68
N GLY A 111 15.71 -26.68 27.65
CA GLY A 111 17.04 -26.08 27.59
C GLY A 111 17.11 -24.69 26.94
N VAL A 112 15.96 -24.06 26.66
CA VAL A 112 15.91 -22.64 26.26
C VAL A 112 15.75 -21.78 27.51
N PRO A 113 16.64 -20.81 27.78
CA PRO A 113 16.44 -19.90 28.90
C PRO A 113 15.18 -19.04 28.74
N LEU A 114 14.37 -18.97 29.80
CA LEU A 114 13.30 -17.99 29.94
C LEU A 114 13.89 -16.64 30.32
N VAL A 115 13.61 -15.61 29.52
CA VAL A 115 14.04 -14.23 29.76
C VAL A 115 12.83 -13.44 30.24
N LYS A 116 12.93 -12.92 31.47
CA LYS A 116 11.98 -11.93 32.01
C LYS A 116 12.39 -10.54 31.56
N VAL A 117 11.41 -9.73 31.16
CA VAL A 117 11.63 -8.41 30.55
C VAL A 117 10.82 -7.35 31.29
N ILE A 118 11.50 -6.27 31.65
CA ILE A 118 10.90 -5.02 32.10
C ILE A 118 10.34 -4.32 30.85
N SER A 119 9.04 -4.45 30.65
CA SER A 119 8.36 -3.99 29.45
C SER A 119 8.38 -2.47 29.31
N ASP A 120 8.66 -1.97 28.09
CA ASP A 120 8.55 -0.56 27.71
C ASP A 120 7.13 -0.16 27.26
N LYS A 121 6.19 -1.12 27.29
CA LYS A 121 4.78 -0.93 26.93
C LYS A 121 3.93 -0.53 28.14
N PRO A 122 2.79 0.16 27.90
CA PRO A 122 1.83 0.49 28.94
C PRO A 122 1.42 -0.77 29.74
N GLU A 123 1.09 -0.60 31.02
CA GLU A 123 0.81 -1.67 31.99
C GLU A 123 -0.15 -2.76 31.45
N LYS A 124 -1.23 -2.34 30.76
CA LYS A 124 -2.20 -3.23 30.09
C LYS A 124 -1.59 -4.23 29.10
N HIS A 125 -0.40 -3.96 28.60
CA HIS A 125 0.34 -4.80 27.67
C HIS A 125 1.65 -5.35 28.26
N ALA A 126 2.09 -4.83 29.41
CA ALA A 126 3.35 -5.25 30.04
C ALA A 126 3.36 -6.75 30.36
N VAL A 127 2.25 -7.28 30.88
CA VAL A 127 2.12 -8.71 31.22
C VAL A 127 2.29 -9.61 29.98
N LYS A 128 1.71 -9.23 28.84
CA LYS A 128 1.84 -9.97 27.57
C LYS A 128 3.30 -10.02 27.09
N PHE A 129 4.08 -9.01 27.44
CA PHE A 129 5.45 -8.82 26.98
C PHE A 129 6.47 -9.03 28.10
N ALA A 130 6.11 -9.78 29.15
CA ALA A 130 7.01 -10.03 30.28
C ALA A 130 8.01 -11.17 30.03
N ASN A 131 7.70 -12.10 29.12
CA ASN A 131 8.44 -13.35 28.96
C ASN A 131 8.86 -13.58 27.51
N TYR A 132 10.10 -14.00 27.30
CA TYR A 132 10.66 -14.33 25.98
C TYR A 132 11.61 -15.52 26.06
N PRO A 133 11.82 -16.27 24.96
CA PRO A 133 12.99 -17.13 24.84
C PRO A 133 14.27 -16.32 24.67
N TYR A 134 15.40 -16.83 25.16
CA TYR A 134 16.70 -16.28 24.81
C TYR A 134 17.08 -16.66 23.37
N TYR A 135 16.98 -15.70 22.45
CA TYR A 135 17.08 -15.96 21.00
C TYR A 135 18.44 -16.50 20.52
N LEU A 136 19.53 -16.15 21.20
CA LEU A 136 20.87 -16.58 20.79
C LEU A 136 21.22 -18.00 21.28
N ASN A 137 20.37 -18.61 22.11
CA ASN A 137 20.54 -19.99 22.53
C ASN A 137 20.41 -20.95 21.32
N GLU A 138 21.38 -21.83 21.13
CA GLU A 138 21.39 -22.76 19.99
C GLU A 138 20.22 -23.76 20.01
N THR A 139 19.72 -24.14 21.20
CA THR A 139 18.52 -24.98 21.32
C THR A 139 17.26 -24.23 20.88
N HIS A 140 17.14 -22.94 21.21
CA HIS A 140 16.07 -22.08 20.68
C HIS A 140 16.13 -22.02 19.15
N LYS A 141 17.30 -21.72 18.58
CA LYS A 141 17.49 -21.68 17.12
C LYS A 141 17.09 -22.99 16.47
N LYS A 142 17.50 -24.12 17.04
CA LYS A 142 17.12 -25.46 16.55
C LYS A 142 15.60 -25.63 16.50
N TYR A 143 14.88 -25.32 17.57
CA TYR A 143 13.41 -25.46 17.58
C TYR A 143 12.71 -24.47 16.66
N TYR A 144 13.16 -23.21 16.63
CA TYR A 144 12.59 -22.19 15.77
C TYR A 144 12.81 -22.50 14.28
N PHE A 145 14.00 -22.99 13.91
CA PHE A 145 14.28 -23.35 12.52
C PHE A 145 13.55 -24.62 12.08
N GLU A 146 13.31 -25.58 12.99
CA GLU A 146 12.42 -26.71 12.69
C GLU A 146 10.97 -26.26 12.53
N LEU A 147 10.48 -25.29 13.31
CA LEU A 147 9.18 -24.67 13.09
C LEU A 147 9.07 -24.07 11.68
N ILE A 148 10.05 -23.25 11.26
CA ILE A 148 10.07 -22.63 9.91
C ILE A 148 9.97 -23.72 8.83
N LYS A 149 10.76 -24.79 8.96
CA LYS A 149 10.74 -25.93 8.04
C LYS A 149 9.38 -26.62 8.00
N GLN A 150 8.82 -26.99 9.15
CA GLN A 150 7.56 -27.73 9.23
C GLN A 150 6.38 -26.89 8.73
N PHE A 151 6.39 -25.59 9.02
CA PHE A 151 5.40 -24.67 8.49
C PHE A 151 5.47 -24.55 6.97
N SER A 152 6.69 -24.45 6.40
CA SER A 152 6.86 -24.50 4.94
C SER A 152 6.34 -25.80 4.34
N LEU A 153 6.69 -26.95 4.92
CA LEU A 153 6.25 -28.26 4.44
C LEU A 153 4.73 -28.37 4.46
N PHE A 154 4.08 -27.94 5.54
CA PHE A 154 2.61 -27.91 5.62
C PHE A 154 1.99 -27.09 4.48
N LEU A 155 2.48 -25.87 4.25
CA LEU A 155 1.94 -24.97 3.22
C LEU A 155 2.19 -25.49 1.81
N ARG A 156 3.40 -25.97 1.53
CA ARG A 156 3.79 -26.46 0.20
C ARG A 156 3.10 -27.77 -0.15
N ASN A 157 2.81 -28.63 0.82
CA ASN A 157 2.13 -29.92 0.56
C ASN A 157 0.61 -29.81 0.42
N GLN A 158 0.03 -28.60 0.43
CA GLN A 158 -1.40 -28.41 0.20
C GLN A 158 -1.83 -28.87 -1.20
N PRO A 159 -3.07 -29.35 -1.39
CA PRO A 159 -3.66 -29.52 -2.71
C PRO A 159 -3.57 -28.24 -3.55
N LYS A 160 -3.44 -28.37 -4.87
CA LYS A 160 -3.15 -27.23 -5.78
C LYS A 160 -4.11 -26.05 -5.58
N ASN A 161 -5.41 -26.31 -5.49
CA ASN A 161 -6.42 -25.28 -5.29
C ASN A 161 -6.23 -24.45 -4.01
N LYS A 162 -5.70 -25.05 -2.94
CA LYS A 162 -5.40 -24.35 -1.66
C LYS A 162 -4.03 -23.68 -1.70
N PHE A 163 -3.04 -24.33 -2.30
CA PHE A 163 -1.70 -23.75 -2.48
C PHE A 163 -1.73 -22.46 -3.31
N ASP A 164 -2.56 -22.45 -4.36
CA ASP A 164 -2.73 -21.29 -5.23
C ASP A 164 -3.26 -20.07 -4.44
N CYS A 165 -4.06 -20.28 -3.39
CA CYS A 165 -4.55 -19.23 -2.50
C CYS A 165 -3.44 -18.58 -1.64
N ILE A 166 -2.31 -19.23 -1.37
CA ILE A 166 -1.28 -18.69 -0.45
C ILE A 166 -0.55 -17.52 -1.10
N ALA A 167 -0.80 -16.28 -0.71
CA ALA A 167 -0.17 -15.12 -1.33
C ALA A 167 1.31 -14.99 -0.92
N PHE A 168 1.54 -14.95 0.40
CA PHE A 168 2.87 -14.76 0.97
C PHE A 168 2.90 -15.14 2.46
N VAL A 169 4.12 -15.35 2.96
CA VAL A 169 4.40 -15.62 4.38
C VAL A 169 5.11 -14.40 4.97
N GLN A 170 4.60 -13.89 6.10
CA GLN A 170 5.31 -12.86 6.85
C GLN A 170 6.40 -13.48 7.70
N VAL A 171 7.63 -13.03 7.49
CA VAL A 171 8.80 -13.38 8.30
C VAL A 171 8.65 -12.71 9.67
N LYS A 172 8.69 -13.52 10.73
CA LYS A 172 8.56 -13.08 12.13
C LYS A 172 9.77 -13.60 12.90
N THR A 173 10.76 -12.75 13.16
CA THR A 173 12.00 -13.18 13.86
C THR A 173 11.94 -12.98 15.38
N GLY A 174 11.13 -12.01 15.85
CA GLY A 174 11.07 -11.58 17.24
C GLY A 174 9.67 -11.12 17.67
N ALA A 175 9.62 -10.12 18.55
CA ALA A 175 8.41 -9.74 19.27
C ALA A 175 7.29 -9.17 18.36
N THR A 176 6.17 -9.89 18.25
CA THR A 176 4.94 -9.48 17.54
C THR A 176 5.14 -9.02 16.08
N GLY A 177 6.26 -9.42 15.46
CA GLY A 177 6.66 -8.98 14.13
C GLY A 177 7.16 -7.54 14.04
N ASP A 178 7.28 -6.78 15.13
CA ASP A 178 8.13 -5.59 15.09
C ASP A 178 9.54 -6.08 15.46
N GLU A 179 10.48 -5.98 14.54
CA GLU A 179 11.75 -6.73 14.60
C GLU A 179 12.67 -6.21 15.70
N ALA A 180 12.43 -6.69 16.92
CA ALA A 180 13.21 -6.45 18.12
C ALA A 180 13.28 -7.74 18.94
N PRO A 181 14.39 -7.96 19.69
CA PRO A 181 14.51 -9.12 20.56
C PRO A 181 13.43 -9.07 21.64
N TYR A 182 13.35 -7.95 22.35
CA TYR A 182 12.42 -7.75 23.46
C TYR A 182 11.65 -6.42 23.30
N LYS A 183 10.44 -6.34 23.86
CA LYS A 183 9.69 -5.09 24.04
C LYS A 183 10.02 -4.45 25.39
N GLY A 184 11.28 -4.08 25.57
CA GLY A 184 11.84 -3.64 26.85
C GLY A 184 13.25 -4.17 27.02
N GLU A 185 13.71 -4.20 28.26
CA GLU A 185 15.04 -4.69 28.63
C GLU A 185 14.93 -5.90 29.56
N PRO A 186 15.84 -6.89 29.46
CA PRO A 186 15.79 -8.06 30.32
C PRO A 186 16.11 -7.68 31.78
N GLU A 187 15.45 -8.35 32.73
CA GLU A 187 15.72 -8.17 34.17
C GLU A 187 17.15 -8.62 34.53
N ASP A 188 17.64 -9.67 33.88
CA ASP A 188 19.00 -10.17 34.02
C ASP A 188 19.84 -9.74 32.81
N GLY A 189 20.85 -8.90 33.06
CA GLY A 189 21.73 -8.33 32.04
C GLY A 189 22.47 -9.35 31.19
N LYS A 190 22.65 -10.60 31.65
CA LYS A 190 23.27 -11.66 30.83
C LYS A 190 22.45 -12.05 29.60
N PHE A 191 21.16 -11.72 29.59
CA PHE A 191 20.26 -11.96 28.46
C PHE A 191 20.11 -10.75 27.53
N ALA A 192 20.85 -9.65 27.79
CA ALA A 192 20.89 -8.51 26.89
C ALA A 192 21.40 -8.94 25.51
N ILE A 193 20.77 -8.42 24.46
CA ILE A 193 21.14 -8.69 23.06
C ILE A 193 21.39 -7.35 22.38
N ASN A 194 22.58 -7.17 21.83
CA ASN A 194 22.91 -5.97 21.08
C ASN A 194 22.12 -5.92 19.76
N LYS A 195 21.22 -4.94 19.64
CA LYS A 195 20.30 -4.79 18.50
C LYS A 195 21.02 -4.63 17.16
N LYS A 196 22.19 -4.00 17.13
CA LYS A 196 22.93 -3.65 15.90
C LYS A 196 23.87 -4.76 15.40
N THR A 197 24.25 -5.70 16.26
CA THR A 197 25.26 -6.72 15.94
C THR A 197 24.70 -8.13 16.10
N GLU A 198 24.36 -8.52 17.32
CA GLU A 198 23.89 -9.86 17.64
C GLU A 198 22.47 -10.13 17.10
N TRP A 199 21.56 -9.18 17.30
CA TRP A 199 20.16 -9.31 16.83
C TRP A 199 20.08 -9.27 15.30
N GLU A 200 20.54 -8.17 14.70
CA GLU A 200 21.48 -8.19 13.57
C GLU A 200 21.62 -9.51 12.80
N LYS A 201 22.62 -10.27 13.28
CA LYS A 201 23.05 -11.57 12.79
C LYS A 201 21.98 -12.66 12.94
N TYR A 202 21.33 -12.76 14.11
CA TYR A 202 20.25 -13.73 14.34
C TYR A 202 19.10 -13.55 13.33
N ARG A 203 18.71 -12.31 13.02
CA ARG A 203 17.69 -12.03 12.02
C ARG A 203 18.08 -12.54 10.64
N LEU A 204 19.33 -12.34 10.22
CA LEU A 204 19.82 -12.86 8.95
C LEU A 204 19.89 -14.41 8.93
N GLU A 205 20.24 -15.05 10.05
CA GLU A 205 20.16 -16.51 10.18
C GLU A 205 18.72 -17.01 9.97
N ALA A 206 17.74 -16.35 10.61
CA ALA A 206 16.33 -16.67 10.43
C ALA A 206 15.87 -16.41 8.97
N PHE A 207 16.25 -15.28 8.38
CA PHE A 207 15.94 -14.95 6.99
C PHE A 207 16.48 -16.02 6.03
N ALA A 208 17.70 -16.51 6.26
CA ALA A 208 18.28 -17.60 5.47
C ALA A 208 17.47 -18.90 5.61
N GLN A 209 16.93 -19.23 6.78
CA GLN A 209 16.05 -20.39 6.93
C GLN A 209 14.72 -20.21 6.19
N PHE A 210 14.09 -19.04 6.27
CA PHE A 210 12.89 -18.76 5.50
C PHE A 210 13.17 -18.87 3.99
N LYS A 211 14.21 -18.22 3.49
CA LYS A 211 14.61 -18.34 2.07
C LYS A 211 14.85 -19.80 1.67
N LYS A 212 15.62 -20.54 2.47
CA LYS A 212 15.91 -21.97 2.23
C LYS A 212 14.65 -22.81 2.04
N TYR A 213 13.67 -22.65 2.93
CA TYR A 213 12.48 -23.53 2.92
C TYR A 213 11.32 -23.00 2.06
N PHE A 214 11.25 -21.70 1.76
CA PHE A 214 10.14 -21.09 1.03
C PHE A 214 10.51 -20.63 -0.39
N ASN A 215 11.77 -20.26 -0.66
CA ASN A 215 12.22 -19.78 -1.97
C ASN A 215 13.19 -20.74 -2.65
N ASP A 216 14.17 -21.30 -1.94
CA ASP A 216 15.22 -22.16 -2.52
C ASP A 216 14.75 -23.62 -2.65
N VAL A 217 13.60 -23.77 -3.30
CA VAL A 217 12.89 -25.04 -3.48
C VAL A 217 12.59 -25.22 -4.95
N ALA A 218 12.64 -26.47 -5.42
CA ALA A 218 12.47 -26.77 -6.84
C ALA A 218 11.08 -26.39 -7.39
N ASP A 219 10.06 -26.49 -6.53
CA ASP A 219 8.67 -26.23 -6.87
C ASP A 219 7.94 -25.53 -5.71
N ARG A 220 6.79 -24.94 -6.01
CA ARG A 220 5.87 -24.38 -5.00
C ARG A 220 6.57 -23.36 -4.09
N GLN A 221 7.31 -22.44 -4.70
CA GLN A 221 7.90 -21.30 -4.01
C GLN A 221 6.79 -20.40 -3.45
N ILE A 222 7.03 -19.83 -2.27
CA ILE A 222 6.11 -18.90 -1.60
C ILE A 222 6.85 -17.61 -1.30
N VAL A 223 6.27 -16.49 -1.72
CA VAL A 223 6.85 -15.15 -1.53
C VAL A 223 6.91 -14.80 -0.04
N LEU A 224 7.98 -14.09 0.35
CA LEU A 224 8.21 -13.67 1.73
C LEU A 224 7.96 -12.17 1.89
N THR A 225 7.48 -11.75 3.06
CA THR A 225 7.47 -10.34 3.46
C THR A 225 8.33 -10.08 4.67
N PHE A 226 9.16 -9.05 4.59
CA PHE A 226 10.12 -8.68 5.61
C PHE A 226 9.73 -7.36 6.28
N ASN A 227 10.01 -7.30 7.57
CA ASN A 227 9.83 -6.10 8.38
C ASN A 227 11.20 -5.50 8.69
N ASN A 228 11.28 -4.19 8.95
CA ASN A 228 12.51 -3.48 9.31
C ASN A 228 13.70 -3.81 8.37
N VAL A 229 13.49 -3.61 7.07
CA VAL A 229 14.48 -3.74 5.99
C VAL A 229 14.64 -2.40 5.27
N ASP A 230 14.87 -1.34 6.04
CA ASP A 230 15.04 0.02 5.54
C ASP A 230 16.53 0.32 5.27
N PRO A 231 16.90 0.94 4.12
CA PRO A 231 18.30 1.19 3.76
C PRO A 231 19.05 2.10 4.75
N VAL A 232 18.35 2.98 5.47
CA VAL A 232 18.96 3.92 6.42
C VAL A 232 18.95 3.34 7.84
N LYS A 233 17.80 2.83 8.30
CA LYS A 233 17.62 2.36 9.68
C LYS A 233 18.11 0.92 9.89
N HIS A 234 18.04 0.08 8.85
CA HIS A 234 18.40 -1.34 8.89
C HIS A 234 19.21 -1.77 7.65
N PRO A 235 20.34 -1.10 7.34
CA PRO A 235 21.10 -1.28 6.10
C PRO A 235 21.55 -2.73 5.87
N ILE A 236 21.93 -3.44 6.93
CA ILE A 236 22.40 -4.84 6.84
C ILE A 236 21.26 -5.76 6.37
N ALA A 237 20.08 -5.66 7.01
CA ALA A 237 18.92 -6.45 6.65
C ALA A 237 18.38 -6.08 5.26
N TYR A 238 18.37 -4.78 4.93
CA TYR A 238 18.04 -4.28 3.60
C TYR A 238 18.96 -4.87 2.51
N ASN A 239 20.28 -4.74 2.69
CA ASN A 239 21.25 -5.25 1.73
C ASN A 239 21.13 -6.77 1.56
N TRP A 240 20.85 -7.50 2.65
CA TRP A 240 20.64 -8.94 2.55
C TRP A 240 19.43 -9.28 1.68
N VAL A 241 18.25 -8.67 1.91
CA VAL A 241 17.05 -9.00 1.12
C VAL A 241 17.21 -8.58 -0.35
N MET A 242 17.83 -7.43 -0.61
CA MET A 242 18.03 -6.92 -1.97
C MET A 242 19.02 -7.76 -2.79
N ASN A 243 20.03 -8.35 -2.13
CA ASN A 243 21.08 -9.09 -2.82
C ASN A 243 20.85 -10.61 -2.87
N THR A 244 20.01 -11.16 -1.98
CA THR A 244 19.85 -12.62 -1.86
C THR A 244 18.52 -13.13 -2.38
N ILE A 245 17.45 -12.34 -2.34
CA ILE A 245 16.16 -12.76 -2.89
C ILE A 245 16.22 -12.68 -4.42
N ASP A 246 15.75 -13.73 -5.09
CA ASP A 246 15.66 -13.75 -6.55
C ASP A 246 14.68 -12.66 -7.02
N PRO A 247 15.10 -11.70 -7.87
CA PRO A 247 14.23 -10.68 -8.43
C PRO A 247 12.97 -11.22 -9.14
N LYS A 248 13.03 -12.45 -9.67
CA LYS A 248 11.86 -13.12 -10.29
C LYS A 248 10.77 -13.46 -9.28
N ILE A 249 11.16 -13.75 -8.04
CA ILE A 249 10.23 -13.99 -6.93
C ILE A 249 9.82 -12.65 -6.33
N GLY A 250 10.79 -11.75 -6.11
CA GLY A 250 10.60 -10.52 -5.35
C GLY A 250 10.30 -10.77 -3.87
N PHE A 251 10.01 -9.70 -3.12
CA PHE A 251 9.58 -9.81 -1.73
C PHE A 251 8.64 -8.67 -1.35
N GLY A 252 7.93 -8.81 -0.22
CA GLY A 252 7.14 -7.70 0.30
C GLY A 252 7.78 -7.01 1.50
N ILE A 253 7.40 -5.76 1.71
CA ILE A 253 7.79 -4.96 2.87
C ILE A 253 6.57 -4.64 3.73
N LYS A 254 6.77 -4.48 5.04
CA LYS A 254 5.76 -3.82 5.88
C LYS A 254 5.64 -2.37 5.41
N GLY A 255 4.50 -2.03 4.80
CA GLY A 255 4.20 -0.68 4.35
C GLY A 255 4.18 0.29 5.53
N GLY A 256 4.48 1.57 5.27
CA GLY A 256 4.38 2.64 6.25
C GLY A 256 2.96 2.79 6.83
N ALA A 257 2.74 3.78 7.69
CA ALA A 257 1.43 3.98 8.33
C ALA A 257 0.40 4.69 7.44
N TYR A 258 0.68 4.90 6.16
CA TYR A 258 -0.04 5.83 5.27
C TYR A 258 -1.44 5.37 4.84
N ASN A 259 -1.89 4.18 5.27
CA ASN A 259 -3.30 3.78 5.21
C ASN A 259 -4.06 3.99 6.51
N ARG A 260 -3.46 4.64 7.51
CA ARG A 260 -4.04 4.92 8.83
C ARG A 260 -4.41 6.39 9.04
N GLY A 261 -4.33 7.17 7.97
CA GLY A 261 -4.58 8.60 7.92
C GLY A 261 -3.94 9.18 6.66
N HIS A 262 -3.94 10.50 6.54
CA HIS A 262 -3.25 11.25 5.49
C HIS A 262 -2.47 12.41 6.11
N HIS A 263 -1.54 13.01 5.35
CA HIS A 263 -0.60 14.01 5.88
C HIS A 263 0.19 13.49 7.09
N LEU A 264 0.55 12.20 7.07
CA LEU A 264 1.38 11.62 8.11
C LEU A 264 2.85 11.91 7.85
N THR A 265 3.58 12.25 8.90
CA THR A 265 5.00 12.60 8.84
C THR A 265 5.83 11.52 8.13
N GLY A 266 6.59 11.92 7.11
CA GLY A 266 7.49 11.03 6.36
C GLY A 266 6.90 10.39 5.11
N GLU A 267 5.66 10.73 4.73
CA GLU A 267 4.97 10.19 3.55
C GLU A 267 5.78 10.37 2.26
N GLN A 268 6.35 11.56 2.03
CA GLN A 268 7.07 11.88 0.79
C GLN A 268 8.36 11.06 0.68
N SER A 269 9.23 11.08 1.69
CA SER A 269 10.43 10.24 1.70
C SER A 269 10.12 8.75 1.54
N PHE A 270 9.07 8.24 2.18
CA PHE A 270 8.68 6.83 2.02
C PHE A 270 8.27 6.51 0.57
N LYS A 271 7.44 7.38 -0.03
CA LYS A 271 7.00 7.26 -1.42
C LYS A 271 8.19 7.22 -2.36
N GLU A 272 9.11 8.18 -2.25
CA GLU A 272 10.29 8.28 -3.13
C GLU A 272 11.21 7.07 -3.00
N GLN A 273 11.43 6.59 -1.77
CA GLN A 273 12.29 5.46 -1.50
C GLN A 273 11.77 4.15 -2.13
N TRP A 274 10.45 3.90 -2.07
CA TRP A 274 9.89 2.60 -2.40
C TRP A 274 9.15 2.53 -3.72
N ASN A 275 8.61 3.63 -4.25
CA ASN A 275 7.88 3.61 -5.53
C ASN A 275 8.68 2.99 -6.69
N PRO A 276 9.99 3.20 -6.86
CA PRO A 276 10.76 2.57 -7.94
C PRO A 276 10.71 1.03 -7.93
N TYR A 277 10.37 0.42 -6.79
CA TYR A 277 10.26 -1.02 -6.62
C TYR A 277 8.81 -1.52 -6.54
N LEU A 278 7.87 -0.63 -6.17
CA LEU A 278 6.46 -0.96 -5.98
C LEU A 278 5.61 -0.68 -7.24
N ILE A 279 5.97 0.35 -8.02
CA ILE A 279 5.21 0.86 -9.14
C ILE A 279 6.12 0.91 -10.38
N ASN A 280 5.71 0.20 -11.43
CA ASN A 280 6.49 0.00 -12.65
C ASN A 280 7.96 -0.42 -12.41
N PRO A 281 8.26 -1.40 -11.53
CA PRO A 281 9.64 -1.76 -11.22
C PRO A 281 10.36 -2.33 -12.44
N LYS A 282 11.61 -1.88 -12.64
CA LYS A 282 12.49 -2.32 -13.74
C LYS A 282 13.47 -3.44 -13.37
N GLY A 283 13.52 -3.81 -12.10
CA GLY A 283 14.43 -4.81 -11.56
C GLY A 283 13.78 -5.59 -10.43
N MET A 284 14.30 -5.43 -9.21
CA MET A 284 13.69 -6.01 -8.01
C MET A 284 12.23 -5.55 -7.89
N LYS A 285 11.30 -6.51 -7.86
CA LYS A 285 9.88 -6.24 -7.69
C LYS A 285 9.50 -6.40 -6.23
N LEU A 286 8.87 -5.37 -5.68
CA LEU A 286 8.31 -5.41 -4.33
C LEU A 286 6.78 -5.30 -4.35
N PHE A 287 6.19 -5.63 -3.21
CA PHE A 287 4.85 -5.20 -2.83
C PHE A 287 4.89 -4.72 -1.39
N SER A 288 3.90 -3.94 -0.96
CA SER A 288 3.86 -3.45 0.41
C SER A 288 2.54 -3.80 1.07
N ALA A 289 2.62 -4.22 2.33
CA ALA A 289 1.48 -4.61 3.13
C ALA A 289 1.45 -3.82 4.44
N SER A 290 0.35 -3.13 4.71
CA SER A 290 0.21 -2.33 5.92
C SER A 290 -1.10 -2.64 6.61
N GLU A 291 -0.98 -2.80 7.92
CA GLU A 291 -2.11 -2.95 8.81
C GLU A 291 -2.86 -1.63 8.92
N MET A 292 -4.19 -1.67 8.83
CA MET A 292 -5.04 -0.65 9.42
C MET A 292 -5.52 -1.20 10.75
N ASP A 293 -4.88 -0.73 11.82
CA ASP A 293 -5.30 -0.97 13.20
C ASP A 293 -6.56 -0.17 13.52
N GLU A 294 -6.85 0.05 14.80
CA GLU A 294 -8.00 0.82 15.23
C GLU A 294 -7.81 2.34 15.01
N SER A 295 -6.86 2.77 14.16
CA SER A 295 -6.65 4.19 13.81
C SER A 295 -7.92 4.85 13.28
N TRP A 296 -8.79 4.10 12.60
CA TRP A 296 -10.08 4.59 12.12
C TRP A 296 -11.06 5.00 13.23
N ARG A 297 -10.76 4.68 14.50
CA ARG A 297 -11.55 5.06 15.68
C ARG A 297 -10.93 6.25 16.43
N GLN A 298 -9.78 6.73 15.98
CA GLN A 298 -9.10 7.87 16.60
C GLN A 298 -9.82 9.17 16.28
N PRO A 299 -9.62 10.24 17.08
CA PRO A 299 -10.43 11.46 17.01
C PRO A 299 -10.52 12.07 15.60
N ILE A 300 -9.44 12.05 14.81
CA ILE A 300 -9.44 12.59 13.44
C ILE A 300 -10.49 11.91 12.52
N PHE A 301 -10.69 10.59 12.61
CA PHE A 301 -11.73 9.88 11.84
C PHE A 301 -13.14 10.15 12.37
N ASN A 302 -13.29 10.55 13.63
CA ASN A 302 -14.60 10.86 14.22
C ASN A 302 -15.14 12.23 13.78
N ILE A 303 -14.28 13.11 13.22
CA ILE A 303 -14.70 14.37 12.60
C ILE A 303 -15.61 14.06 11.40
N ASN A 304 -15.13 13.18 10.51
CA ASN A 304 -15.88 12.67 9.37
C ASN A 304 -15.28 11.32 8.93
N THR A 305 -16.02 10.24 9.14
CA THR A 305 -15.49 8.88 8.96
C THR A 305 -15.32 8.51 7.49
N GLU A 306 -16.25 8.90 6.61
CA GLU A 306 -16.13 8.68 5.17
C GLU A 306 -14.88 9.39 4.61
N LEU A 307 -14.70 10.68 4.95
CA LEU A 307 -13.53 11.46 4.55
C LEU A 307 -12.23 10.84 5.07
N GLY A 308 -12.20 10.40 6.33
CA GLY A 308 -11.03 9.75 6.93
C GLY A 308 -10.63 8.47 6.18
N PHE A 309 -11.60 7.61 5.84
CA PHE A 309 -11.34 6.42 5.03
C PHE A 309 -10.91 6.76 3.60
N TYR A 310 -11.53 7.75 2.96
CA TYR A 310 -11.19 8.14 1.59
C TYR A 310 -9.74 8.61 1.46
N TRP A 311 -9.32 9.57 2.29
CA TRP A 311 -7.97 10.13 2.20
C TRP A 311 -6.89 9.19 2.73
N SER A 312 -7.20 8.34 3.72
CA SER A 312 -6.26 7.28 4.13
C SER A 312 -6.08 6.21 3.05
N ALA A 313 -7.13 5.85 2.32
CA ALA A 313 -6.99 4.96 1.16
C ALA A 313 -6.14 5.57 0.06
N LEU A 314 -6.36 6.84 -0.28
CA LEU A 314 -5.56 7.53 -1.28
C LEU A 314 -4.09 7.71 -0.85
N SER A 315 -3.80 8.03 0.42
CA SER A 315 -2.43 8.13 0.92
C SER A 315 -1.71 6.76 0.87
N GLY A 316 -2.42 5.68 1.18
CA GLY A 316 -1.93 4.32 0.94
C GLY A 316 -1.59 4.07 -0.53
N ILE A 317 -2.47 4.43 -1.46
CA ILE A 317 -2.22 4.25 -2.91
C ILE A 317 -1.04 5.10 -3.38
N ASN A 318 -0.96 6.35 -2.93
CA ASN A 318 0.10 7.30 -3.28
C ASN A 318 1.50 6.77 -2.90
N THR A 319 1.59 6.02 -1.80
CA THR A 319 2.82 5.40 -1.29
C THR A 319 3.08 3.98 -1.83
N GLY A 320 2.26 3.50 -2.79
CA GLY A 320 2.42 2.19 -3.41
C GLY A 320 1.92 1.01 -2.57
N LEU A 321 0.98 1.25 -1.64
CA LEU A 321 0.40 0.20 -0.82
C LEU A 321 -0.33 -0.84 -1.66
N SER A 322 0.07 -2.10 -1.53
CA SER A 322 -0.51 -3.23 -2.27
C SER A 322 -1.59 -3.95 -1.47
N SER A 323 -1.39 -4.09 -0.15
CA SER A 323 -2.28 -4.84 0.74
C SER A 323 -2.70 -3.97 1.91
N TYR A 324 -3.99 -3.64 1.95
CA TYR A 324 -4.63 -2.83 3.00
C TYR A 324 -5.29 -3.76 4.02
N ASN A 325 -4.58 -4.07 5.09
CA ASN A 325 -4.99 -5.12 6.03
C ASN A 325 -5.88 -4.54 7.13
N CYS A 326 -7.18 -4.49 6.86
CA CYS A 326 -8.19 -3.89 7.73
C CYS A 326 -8.48 -4.73 8.96
N SER A 327 -8.50 -4.12 10.15
CA SER A 327 -8.91 -4.80 11.38
C SER A 327 -10.32 -5.40 11.27
N LYS A 328 -10.57 -6.48 12.01
CA LYS A 328 -11.89 -7.11 12.16
C LYS A 328 -13.02 -6.09 12.26
N LYS A 329 -12.86 -5.09 13.14
CA LYS A 329 -13.89 -4.07 13.39
C LYS A 329 -14.06 -3.08 12.24
N ALA A 330 -12.99 -2.73 11.53
CA ALA A 330 -13.08 -1.90 10.33
C ALA A 330 -13.84 -2.62 9.21
N ILE A 331 -13.58 -3.92 9.03
CA ILE A 331 -14.33 -4.77 8.08
C ILE A 331 -15.80 -4.81 8.45
N GLN A 332 -16.12 -5.12 9.72
CA GLN A 332 -17.50 -5.16 10.20
C GLN A 332 -18.22 -3.82 10.04
N TYR A 333 -17.53 -2.70 10.29
CA TYR A 333 -18.06 -1.37 10.03
C TYR A 333 -18.40 -1.19 8.55
N ALA A 334 -17.45 -1.50 7.65
CA ALA A 334 -17.67 -1.36 6.21
C ALA A 334 -18.82 -2.23 5.67
N LEU A 335 -19.04 -3.44 6.21
CA LEU A 335 -20.19 -4.28 5.80
C LEU A 335 -21.55 -3.59 5.98
N GLY A 336 -21.67 -2.69 6.98
CA GLY A 336 -22.86 -1.90 7.25
C GLY A 336 -22.93 -0.53 6.54
N HIS A 337 -21.86 -0.11 5.85
CA HIS A 337 -21.69 1.26 5.36
C HIS A 337 -21.31 1.28 3.87
N PRO A 338 -22.27 1.45 2.94
CA PRO A 338 -22.02 1.39 1.49
C PRO A 338 -20.91 2.34 1.02
N GLU A 339 -20.87 3.55 1.55
CA GLU A 339 -19.89 4.59 1.21
C GLU A 339 -18.44 4.15 1.52
N ILE A 340 -18.24 3.36 2.58
CA ILE A 340 -16.91 2.83 2.93
C ILE A 340 -16.54 1.66 2.01
N ARG A 341 -17.51 0.83 1.62
CA ARG A 341 -17.26 -0.25 0.65
C ARG A 341 -16.90 0.32 -0.72
N ASP A 342 -17.51 1.42 -1.13
CA ASP A 342 -17.18 2.08 -2.39
C ASP A 342 -15.75 2.64 -2.36
N ILE A 343 -15.31 3.20 -1.23
CA ILE A 343 -13.90 3.62 -1.04
C ILE A 343 -12.95 2.41 -1.13
N PHE A 344 -13.30 1.28 -0.53
CA PHE A 344 -12.50 0.07 -0.62
C PHE A 344 -12.48 -0.55 -2.02
N LYS A 345 -13.57 -0.48 -2.77
CA LYS A 345 -13.62 -0.87 -4.19
C LYS A 345 -12.76 0.04 -5.05
N MET A 346 -12.79 1.36 -4.81
CA MET A 346 -11.87 2.31 -5.43
C MET A 346 -10.41 1.95 -5.11
N TYR A 347 -10.09 1.67 -3.84
CA TYR A 347 -8.75 1.24 -3.45
C TYR A 347 -8.32 -0.03 -4.19
N ASN A 348 -9.17 -1.05 -4.26
CA ASN A 348 -8.90 -2.28 -5.01
C ASN A 348 -8.62 -1.99 -6.48
N LYS A 349 -9.44 -1.18 -7.14
CA LYS A 349 -9.24 -0.80 -8.55
C LYS A 349 -7.87 -0.13 -8.75
N TYR A 350 -7.52 0.81 -7.88
CA TYR A 350 -6.31 1.63 -8.01
C TYR A 350 -5.02 0.92 -7.60
N ALA A 351 -5.05 0.09 -6.55
CA ALA A 351 -3.88 -0.66 -6.09
C ALA A 351 -3.39 -1.67 -7.14
N GLN A 352 -4.28 -2.14 -8.03
CA GLN A 352 -3.96 -3.06 -9.11
C GLN A 352 -3.26 -2.40 -10.31
N GLN A 353 -3.21 -1.07 -10.37
CA GLN A 353 -2.55 -0.34 -11.45
C GLN A 353 -1.05 -0.23 -11.14
N VAL A 354 -0.29 -1.31 -11.37
CA VAL A 354 1.15 -1.39 -11.06
C VAL A 354 2.02 -1.09 -12.28
N TYR A 355 1.60 -1.50 -13.47
CA TYR A 355 2.35 -1.28 -14.70
C TYR A 355 1.54 -0.41 -15.67
N PRO A 356 2.12 0.69 -16.20
CA PRO A 356 1.39 1.59 -17.09
C PRO A 356 0.93 0.89 -18.38
N ALA A 357 1.78 0.04 -18.96
CA ALA A 357 1.50 -0.65 -20.22
C ALA A 357 0.28 -1.59 -20.17
N SER A 358 -0.06 -2.12 -18.99
CA SER A 358 -1.22 -3.01 -18.79
C SER A 358 -2.31 -2.39 -17.93
N ALA A 359 -2.13 -1.14 -17.47
CA ALA A 359 -3.11 -0.47 -16.63
C ALA A 359 -4.42 -0.31 -17.40
N THR A 360 -5.52 -0.55 -16.67
CA THR A 360 -6.90 -0.37 -17.14
C THR A 360 -7.47 0.96 -16.69
N THR A 361 -6.80 1.64 -15.75
CA THR A 361 -7.22 2.93 -15.23
C THR A 361 -6.00 3.80 -14.94
N ALA A 362 -6.12 5.10 -15.25
CA ALA A 362 -5.21 6.15 -14.81
C ALA A 362 -5.99 7.16 -13.97
N PHE A 363 -5.36 7.82 -13.00
CA PHE A 363 -6.05 8.85 -12.22
C PHE A 363 -5.12 9.93 -11.67
N SER A 364 -5.70 11.10 -11.41
CA SER A 364 -5.10 12.20 -10.66
C SER A 364 -6.17 12.76 -9.72
N VAL A 365 -6.00 12.54 -8.41
CA VAL A 365 -6.83 13.14 -7.36
C VAL A 365 -6.14 14.40 -6.87
N PHE A 366 -6.87 15.51 -6.95
CA PHE A 366 -6.32 16.84 -6.78
C PHE A 366 -6.06 17.16 -5.32
N HIS A 367 -4.80 17.54 -5.08
CA HIS A 367 -4.24 17.72 -3.76
C HIS A 367 -3.05 18.68 -3.85
N GLU A 368 -2.87 19.47 -2.80
CA GLU A 368 -1.65 20.25 -2.56
C GLU A 368 -1.26 20.05 -1.11
N GLY A 369 -0.13 19.37 -0.87
CA GLY A 369 0.40 19.22 0.47
C GLY A 369 1.35 20.35 0.79
N LEU A 370 1.09 21.05 1.90
CA LEU A 370 1.98 22.09 2.38
C LEU A 370 3.13 21.44 3.17
N ASN A 371 4.10 20.89 2.45
CA ASN A 371 5.23 20.19 3.07
C ASN A 371 6.21 21.17 3.73
N ALA A 372 6.21 21.22 5.06
CA ALA A 372 7.13 22.08 5.82
C ALA A 372 8.61 21.71 5.63
N ALA A 373 8.94 20.51 5.15
CA ALA A 373 10.32 20.13 4.85
C ALA A 373 10.84 20.75 3.54
N ASP A 374 9.96 21.19 2.63
CA ASP A 374 10.34 21.77 1.35
C ASP A 374 10.85 23.21 1.51
N THR A 375 12.16 23.39 1.37
CA THR A 375 12.82 24.70 1.45
C THR A 375 12.84 25.45 0.12
N ILE A 376 12.50 24.79 -1.00
CA ILE A 376 12.40 25.39 -2.33
C ILE A 376 11.07 26.12 -2.44
N LYS A 377 9.94 25.46 -2.15
CA LYS A 377 8.61 26.09 -2.14
C LYS A 377 8.43 27.02 -0.94
N PHE A 378 8.94 26.63 0.24
CA PHE A 378 8.81 27.40 1.47
C PHE A 378 10.19 27.80 2.03
N SER A 379 10.78 28.86 1.46
CA SER A 379 12.12 29.32 1.87
C SER A 379 12.23 29.58 3.39
N GLU A 380 13.37 29.21 3.98
CA GLU A 380 13.60 29.42 5.42
C GLU A 380 13.62 30.91 5.81
N LYS A 381 13.98 31.79 4.86
CA LYS A 381 14.00 33.25 5.06
C LYS A 381 12.59 33.79 5.34
N THR A 382 11.58 33.29 4.63
CA THR A 382 10.19 33.77 4.76
C THR A 382 9.43 33.00 5.83
N PHE A 383 9.63 31.69 5.89
CA PHE A 383 8.80 30.81 6.72
C PHE A 383 9.51 30.31 7.98
N GLY A 384 10.73 30.76 8.26
CA GLY A 384 11.52 30.27 9.39
C GLY A 384 12.23 28.94 9.07
N LYS A 385 13.16 28.56 9.95
CA LYS A 385 14.05 27.41 9.74
C LYS A 385 13.30 26.09 9.55
N ALA A 386 13.65 25.31 8.54
CA ALA A 386 13.11 24.00 8.25
C ALA A 386 13.62 22.98 9.27
N LYS A 387 12.82 22.78 10.33
CA LYS A 387 13.02 21.76 11.35
C LYS A 387 11.66 21.19 11.74
N GLU A 388 11.57 19.87 11.90
CA GLU A 388 10.34 19.18 12.31
C GLU A 388 9.68 19.83 13.54
N LYS A 389 10.49 20.27 14.50
CA LYS A 389 10.02 20.89 15.75
C LYS A 389 9.73 22.39 15.69
N ASN A 390 9.92 23.05 14.55
CA ASN A 390 9.69 24.49 14.43
C ASN A 390 8.21 24.80 14.15
N LEU A 391 7.38 24.87 15.18
CA LEU A 391 5.93 25.15 15.06
C LEU A 391 5.62 26.46 14.33
N GLU A 392 6.44 27.49 14.52
CA GLU A 392 6.26 28.79 13.86
C GLU A 392 6.29 28.65 12.33
N ARG A 393 7.15 27.77 11.80
CA ARG A 393 7.20 27.51 10.37
C ARG A 393 5.90 26.95 9.81
N TYR A 394 5.27 26.02 10.53
CA TYR A 394 3.98 25.45 10.11
C TYR A 394 2.90 26.52 10.10
N THR A 395 2.85 27.35 11.14
CA THR A 395 1.90 28.47 11.22
C THR A 395 2.12 29.48 10.09
N ASN A 396 3.37 29.86 9.81
CA ASN A 396 3.70 30.81 8.76
C ASN A 396 3.31 30.28 7.37
N ILE A 397 3.59 29.01 7.09
CA ILE A 397 3.18 28.36 5.84
C ILE A 397 1.65 28.31 5.76
N CYS A 398 0.97 27.88 6.83
CA CYS A 398 -0.48 27.79 6.86
C CYS A 398 -1.15 29.15 6.60
N ASN A 399 -0.64 30.22 7.24
CA ASN A 399 -1.18 31.56 7.10
C ASN A 399 -1.07 32.10 5.67
N ALA A 400 0.01 31.75 4.95
CA ALA A 400 0.17 32.13 3.55
C ALA A 400 -0.88 31.50 2.62
N TYR A 401 -1.55 30.43 3.05
CA TYR A 401 -2.57 29.70 2.29
C TYR A 401 -3.96 29.78 2.95
N ALA A 402 -4.14 30.61 3.98
CA ALA A 402 -5.40 30.72 4.72
C ALA A 402 -6.57 31.20 3.82
N SER A 403 -6.30 32.07 2.83
CA SER A 403 -7.29 32.49 1.84
C SER A 403 -7.81 31.36 0.95
N ARG A 404 -7.06 30.25 0.87
CA ARG A 404 -7.43 29.02 0.17
C ARG A 404 -8.01 27.95 1.10
N GLY A 405 -8.28 28.31 2.36
CA GLY A 405 -8.89 27.46 3.38
C GLY A 405 -7.91 26.65 4.24
N ALA A 406 -6.60 26.89 4.12
CA ALA A 406 -5.60 26.17 4.92
C ALA A 406 -5.73 26.51 6.42
N LYS A 407 -5.57 25.49 7.26
CA LYS A 407 -5.68 25.55 8.71
C LYS A 407 -4.84 24.46 9.41
N MET A 408 -4.38 24.78 10.61
CA MET A 408 -3.77 23.87 11.57
C MET A 408 -4.73 23.63 12.73
N ASP A 409 -5.51 22.54 12.69
CA ASP A 409 -6.46 22.23 13.77
C ASP A 409 -5.80 21.50 14.97
N ASP A 410 -4.60 20.94 14.79
CA ASP A 410 -3.81 20.28 15.84
C ASP A 410 -2.31 20.47 15.61
N LEU A 411 -1.83 21.69 15.81
CA LEU A 411 -0.45 22.11 15.50
C LEU A 411 0.63 21.22 16.15
N GLU A 412 0.41 20.74 17.38
CA GLU A 412 1.39 19.89 18.08
C GLU A 412 1.62 18.56 17.35
N SER A 413 0.54 17.96 16.84
CA SER A 413 0.59 16.68 16.12
C SER A 413 1.36 16.73 14.80
N ALA A 414 1.56 17.92 14.21
CA ALA A 414 2.31 18.08 12.96
C ALA A 414 3.82 17.84 13.12
N THR A 415 4.31 17.77 14.36
CA THR A 415 5.75 17.65 14.67
C THR A 415 6.15 16.33 15.30
N ILE A 416 5.22 15.37 15.36
CA ILE A 416 5.49 14.04 15.90
C ILE A 416 5.54 13.02 14.76
N GLY A 417 6.34 11.98 14.95
CA GLY A 417 6.46 10.92 13.95
C GLY A 417 5.13 10.19 13.71
N GLN A 418 4.96 9.67 12.49
CA GLN A 418 3.70 9.08 11.99
C GLN A 418 2.99 8.10 12.95
N VAL A 419 3.75 7.31 13.73
CA VAL A 419 3.19 6.32 14.67
C VAL A 419 2.40 6.99 15.79
N ASN A 420 2.92 8.09 16.34
CA ASN A 420 2.24 8.85 17.38
C ASN A 420 1.20 9.78 16.77
N GLN A 421 1.47 10.35 15.60
CA GLN A 421 0.57 11.27 14.92
C GLN A 421 -0.79 10.61 14.65
N ARG A 422 -0.82 9.46 13.99
CA ARG A 422 -2.06 8.72 13.69
C ARG A 422 -2.90 8.34 14.93
N GLU A 423 -2.25 8.22 16.09
CA GLU A 423 -2.93 7.86 17.36
C GLU A 423 -3.43 9.10 18.10
N ARG A 424 -2.68 10.20 18.06
CA ARG A 424 -2.92 11.36 18.93
C ARG A 424 -3.54 12.56 18.23
N GLN A 425 -3.47 12.63 16.91
CA GLN A 425 -3.98 13.76 16.14
C GLN A 425 -5.50 13.88 16.29
N LYS A 426 -5.95 15.09 16.64
CA LYS A 426 -7.35 15.41 16.94
C LYS A 426 -8.04 16.30 15.92
N GLY A 427 -7.27 16.89 15.01
CA GLY A 427 -7.75 17.82 13.99
C GLY A 427 -6.97 17.67 12.69
N TYR A 428 -7.53 18.15 11.58
CA TYR A 428 -6.84 18.14 10.29
C TYR A 428 -5.79 19.26 10.22
N ASN A 429 -4.57 18.92 9.83
CA ASN A 429 -3.52 19.88 9.54
C ASN A 429 -3.26 19.90 8.03
N ASP A 430 -3.19 21.10 7.44
CA ASP A 430 -2.80 21.25 6.03
C ASP A 430 -1.29 21.31 5.83
N VAL A 431 -0.58 21.79 6.85
CA VAL A 431 0.88 21.80 6.87
C VAL A 431 1.38 20.60 7.68
N GLY A 432 2.29 19.83 7.10
CA GLY A 432 2.89 18.65 7.72
C GLY A 432 4.37 18.53 7.40
N TRP A 433 5.09 17.69 8.13
CA TRP A 433 6.51 17.46 7.89
C TRP A 433 6.72 16.28 6.94
N ASP A 434 7.41 16.51 5.83
CA ASP A 434 7.74 15.46 4.86
C ASP A 434 6.48 14.72 4.36
N ILE A 435 5.43 15.50 4.07
CA ILE A 435 4.15 15.04 3.51
C ILE A 435 4.15 15.17 1.99
N ALA A 436 3.28 14.42 1.31
CA ALA A 436 3.22 14.46 -0.15
C ALA A 436 2.79 15.83 -0.69
N GLU A 437 3.57 16.42 -1.59
CA GLU A 437 3.40 17.83 -2.00
C GLU A 437 2.35 18.06 -3.11
N GLY A 438 2.29 17.15 -4.07
CA GLY A 438 1.43 17.27 -5.25
C GLY A 438 0.13 16.46 -5.16
N ASN A 439 -0.50 16.26 -6.31
CA ASN A 439 -1.66 15.38 -6.45
C ASN A 439 -1.34 13.93 -6.04
N TYR A 440 -2.39 13.17 -5.75
CA TYR A 440 -2.31 11.72 -5.62
C TYR A 440 -2.61 11.07 -6.97
N GLU A 441 -1.59 10.49 -7.59
CA GLU A 441 -1.61 10.13 -9.01
C GLU A 441 -1.18 8.69 -9.28
N ARG A 442 -1.73 8.12 -10.34
CA ARG A 442 -1.25 6.88 -10.95
C ARG A 442 -1.37 6.97 -12.46
N PHE A 443 -0.22 7.03 -13.12
CA PHE A 443 -0.06 7.07 -14.58
C PHE A 443 -0.80 8.21 -15.32
N LEU A 444 -1.32 9.19 -14.58
CA LEU A 444 -1.91 10.42 -15.09
C LEU A 444 -1.39 11.56 -14.24
N THR A 445 -0.60 12.44 -14.85
CA THR A 445 0.06 13.54 -14.15
C THR A 445 -0.48 14.88 -14.57
N GLN A 446 -0.88 15.70 -13.60
CA GLN A 446 -1.10 17.12 -13.81
C GLN A 446 0.26 17.84 -13.96
N ILE A 447 0.45 18.52 -15.07
CA ILE A 447 1.69 19.21 -15.40
C ILE A 447 1.69 20.58 -14.72
N ASN A 448 2.74 20.86 -13.93
CA ASN A 448 2.95 22.13 -13.24
C ASN A 448 1.71 22.63 -12.48
N PRO A 449 1.16 21.82 -11.56
CA PRO A 449 -0.18 22.06 -11.03
C PRO A 449 -0.29 23.39 -10.28
N ASP A 450 0.76 23.82 -9.56
CA ASP A 450 0.74 25.10 -8.80
C ASP A 450 1.00 26.34 -9.68
N LYS A 451 1.47 26.15 -10.92
CA LYS A 451 1.62 27.25 -11.90
C LYS A 451 0.36 27.46 -12.73
N THR A 452 -0.45 26.42 -12.89
CA THR A 452 -1.57 26.37 -13.84
C THR A 452 -2.93 26.27 -13.14
N SER A 453 -2.94 25.99 -11.84
CA SER A 453 -4.09 25.99 -10.94
C SER A 453 -3.69 26.40 -9.52
N ILE A 454 -4.66 26.48 -8.61
CA ILE A 454 -4.40 26.63 -7.18
C ILE A 454 -4.95 25.43 -6.41
N GLY A 455 -4.24 24.96 -5.39
CA GLY A 455 -4.80 24.02 -4.41
C GLY A 455 -5.74 24.73 -3.45
N LEU A 456 -6.86 24.07 -3.14
CA LEU A 456 -7.85 24.51 -2.18
C LEU A 456 -7.95 23.49 -1.04
N PHE A 457 -8.23 23.99 0.15
CA PHE A 457 -8.38 23.24 1.38
C PHE A 457 -9.77 23.57 1.94
N ARG A 458 -10.46 22.60 2.56
CA ARG A 458 -11.73 22.90 3.24
C ARG A 458 -12.72 23.64 2.32
N VAL A 459 -13.07 22.99 1.20
CA VAL A 459 -13.79 23.63 0.08
C VAL A 459 -15.12 24.27 0.52
N HIS A 460 -15.85 23.62 1.43
CA HIS A 460 -17.07 24.13 2.06
C HIS A 460 -16.84 24.70 3.48
N GLY A 461 -15.61 25.07 3.82
CA GLY A 461 -15.22 25.55 5.14
C GLY A 461 -14.85 24.43 6.11
N THR A 462 -15.08 24.65 7.41
CA THR A 462 -14.68 23.73 8.48
C THR A 462 -15.15 22.30 8.21
N ILE A 463 -14.22 21.33 8.26
CA ILE A 463 -14.57 19.92 8.10
C ILE A 463 -15.35 19.43 9.32
N ASP A 464 -16.53 18.87 9.06
CA ASP A 464 -17.39 18.26 10.05
C ASP A 464 -18.13 17.04 9.47
N LYS A 465 -19.14 16.52 10.19
CA LYS A 465 -19.93 15.35 9.77
C LYS A 465 -20.81 15.59 8.54
N LYS A 466 -21.06 16.84 8.15
CA LYS A 466 -21.85 17.21 6.97
C LYS A 466 -20.97 17.38 5.73
N SER A 467 -19.66 17.57 5.91
CA SER A 467 -18.72 17.61 4.80
C SER A 467 -18.76 16.32 3.97
N THR A 468 -18.51 16.44 2.68
CA THR A 468 -18.28 15.29 1.80
C THR A 468 -16.81 14.88 1.88
N LYS A 469 -16.49 13.64 1.45
CA LYS A 469 -15.10 13.19 1.31
C LYS A 469 -14.23 14.06 0.40
N TYR A 470 -14.83 14.82 -0.52
CA TYR A 470 -14.14 15.69 -1.47
C TYR A 470 -13.81 17.08 -0.90
N ASP A 471 -14.42 17.48 0.23
CA ASP A 471 -14.25 18.83 0.79
C ASP A 471 -12.86 19.08 1.37
N ARG A 472 -12.08 18.02 1.60
CA ARG A 472 -10.78 18.16 2.24
C ARG A 472 -9.79 18.93 1.38
N PHE A 473 -9.69 18.56 0.10
CA PHE A 473 -8.73 19.08 -0.87
C PHE A 473 -9.33 19.08 -2.28
N ALA A 474 -8.98 20.11 -3.05
CA ALA A 474 -9.37 20.27 -4.44
C ALA A 474 -8.35 21.14 -5.17
N ARG A 475 -8.51 21.31 -6.48
CA ARG A 475 -7.84 22.36 -7.26
C ARG A 475 -8.85 23.21 -8.01
N SER A 476 -8.52 24.46 -8.24
CA SER A 476 -9.37 25.44 -8.91
C SER A 476 -8.61 26.17 -9.99
N PHE A 477 -9.36 26.67 -10.99
CA PHE A 477 -8.89 27.81 -11.78
C PHE A 477 -8.70 29.04 -10.88
N GLU A 478 -7.90 29.99 -11.35
CA GLU A 478 -7.76 31.31 -10.72
C GLU A 478 -7.58 32.36 -11.84
N ASN A 479 -8.69 32.75 -12.46
CA ASN A 479 -8.74 33.66 -13.60
C ASN A 479 -8.03 34.99 -13.30
N ALA A 480 -8.16 35.48 -12.06
CA ALA A 480 -7.50 36.70 -11.59
C ALA A 480 -5.97 36.69 -11.75
N THR A 481 -5.34 35.52 -11.79
CA THR A 481 -3.90 35.37 -12.01
C THR A 481 -3.56 34.64 -13.32
N GLY A 482 -4.55 34.45 -14.20
CA GLY A 482 -4.39 33.79 -15.50
C GLY A 482 -4.28 32.26 -15.44
N LYS A 483 -4.57 31.63 -14.30
CA LYS A 483 -4.54 30.17 -14.15
C LYS A 483 -5.85 29.53 -14.63
N ASN A 484 -6.05 29.57 -15.95
CA ASN A 484 -7.32 29.18 -16.61
C ASN A 484 -7.29 27.80 -17.28
N ALA A 485 -6.25 27.00 -17.09
CA ALA A 485 -6.18 25.68 -17.67
C ALA A 485 -5.32 24.74 -16.82
N MET A 486 -5.76 23.50 -16.67
CA MET A 486 -5.00 22.40 -16.05
C MET A 486 -4.59 21.41 -17.12
N TYR A 487 -3.31 21.06 -17.16
CA TYR A 487 -2.71 20.27 -18.23
C TYR A 487 -2.38 18.87 -17.75
N PHE A 488 -2.70 17.83 -18.53
CA PHE A 488 -2.51 16.45 -18.12
C PHE A 488 -1.79 15.64 -19.18
N LYS A 489 -0.95 14.71 -18.72
CA LYS A 489 -0.30 13.71 -19.57
C LYS A 489 -0.39 12.32 -18.95
N PHE A 490 -0.48 11.31 -19.80
CA PHE A 490 -0.33 9.93 -19.35
C PHE A 490 1.15 9.57 -19.14
N ASP A 491 1.42 8.47 -18.44
CA ASP A 491 2.75 7.91 -18.34
C ASP A 491 3.28 7.50 -19.73
N ASP A 492 4.57 7.77 -20.00
CA ASP A 492 5.20 7.54 -21.31
C ASP A 492 5.08 6.08 -21.79
N GLU A 493 5.01 5.11 -20.87
CA GLU A 493 4.91 3.69 -21.20
C GLU A 493 3.46 3.20 -21.34
N MET A 494 2.46 4.02 -20.99
CA MET A 494 1.07 3.59 -20.88
C MET A 494 0.48 3.09 -22.21
N PHE A 495 0.83 3.78 -23.30
CA PHE A 495 0.32 3.50 -24.65
C PHE A 495 1.43 3.16 -25.65
N ALA A 496 2.64 2.90 -25.16
CA ALA A 496 3.79 2.57 -26.00
C ALA A 496 3.59 1.25 -26.81
N ALA A 497 2.92 0.26 -26.22
CA ALA A 497 2.68 -1.05 -26.85
C ALA A 497 1.33 -1.14 -27.59
N SER A 498 0.34 -0.33 -27.21
CA SER A 498 -1.01 -0.37 -27.78
C SER A 498 -1.70 0.98 -27.63
N LYS A 499 -2.28 1.49 -28.72
CA LYS A 499 -3.20 2.63 -28.64
C LYS A 499 -4.52 2.21 -27.99
N PRO A 500 -5.19 3.08 -27.22
CA PRO A 500 -6.52 2.77 -26.72
C PRO A 500 -7.52 2.72 -27.88
N LYS A 501 -8.58 1.94 -27.68
CA LYS A 501 -9.81 1.98 -28.47
C LYS A 501 -10.69 3.15 -28.03
N SER A 502 -10.82 3.36 -26.72
CA SER A 502 -11.48 4.51 -26.12
C SER A 502 -10.95 4.76 -24.71
N LEU A 503 -11.06 6.02 -24.29
CA LEU A 503 -10.79 6.49 -22.94
C LEU A 503 -12.08 7.08 -22.37
N LYS A 504 -12.51 6.57 -21.22
CA LYS A 504 -13.67 7.09 -20.50
C LYS A 504 -13.20 7.95 -19.34
N PHE A 505 -13.42 9.25 -19.46
CA PHE A 505 -13.07 10.22 -18.43
C PHE A 505 -14.22 10.33 -17.42
N THR A 506 -13.88 10.33 -16.15
CA THR A 506 -14.76 10.62 -15.02
C THR A 506 -14.15 11.77 -14.23
N ILE A 507 -14.81 12.93 -14.25
CA ILE A 507 -14.31 14.18 -13.67
C ILE A 507 -15.21 14.56 -12.50
N ILE A 508 -14.62 14.72 -11.32
CA ILE A 508 -15.33 15.16 -10.12
C ILE A 508 -15.10 16.66 -9.94
N TRP A 509 -16.18 17.43 -9.93
CA TRP A 509 -16.15 18.89 -9.87
C TRP A 509 -17.27 19.44 -8.98
N LEU A 510 -17.09 20.62 -8.42
CA LEU A 510 -18.08 21.28 -7.58
C LEU A 510 -18.88 22.28 -8.42
N ASP A 511 -20.18 22.05 -8.56
CA ASP A 511 -21.10 22.96 -9.26
C ASP A 511 -21.51 24.12 -8.37
N LYS A 512 -20.53 24.97 -8.04
CA LYS A 512 -20.67 26.09 -7.11
C LYS A 512 -21.33 27.31 -7.72
N ASN A 513 -20.96 27.64 -8.96
CA ASN A 513 -21.29 28.92 -9.57
C ASN A 513 -22.33 28.74 -10.68
N ALA A 514 -23.44 29.47 -10.58
CA ALA A 514 -24.48 29.41 -11.59
C ALA A 514 -23.98 30.03 -12.90
N GLY A 515 -24.05 29.27 -13.99
CA GLY A 515 -23.66 29.72 -15.31
C GLY A 515 -22.16 29.69 -15.60
N SER A 516 -21.30 29.25 -14.66
CA SER A 516 -19.88 29.01 -14.95
C SER A 516 -19.71 27.92 -15.99
N THR A 517 -18.62 27.96 -16.73
CA THR A 517 -18.36 27.04 -17.83
C THR A 517 -16.92 26.60 -17.87
N TRP A 518 -16.75 25.30 -18.07
CA TRP A 518 -15.45 24.69 -18.28
C TRP A 518 -15.55 23.58 -19.32
N ALA A 519 -14.43 23.22 -19.94
CA ALA A 519 -14.37 22.18 -20.95
C ALA A 519 -13.21 21.22 -20.75
N LEU A 520 -13.38 19.97 -21.18
CA LEU A 520 -12.28 19.05 -21.46
C LEU A 520 -11.92 19.18 -22.93
N LYS A 521 -10.68 19.57 -23.21
CA LYS A 521 -10.15 19.66 -24.58
C LYS A 521 -8.94 18.76 -24.78
N TYR A 522 -8.74 18.30 -25.99
CA TYR A 522 -7.65 17.38 -26.36
C TYR A 522 -7.12 17.70 -27.77
N ASN A 523 -6.12 16.96 -28.24
CA ASN A 523 -5.46 17.20 -29.54
C ASN A 523 -4.97 18.64 -29.67
N LYS A 524 -4.10 19.05 -28.73
CA LYS A 524 -3.57 20.42 -28.63
C LYS A 524 -4.65 21.49 -28.35
N GLY A 525 -5.73 21.10 -27.69
CA GLY A 525 -6.83 22.00 -27.34
C GLY A 525 -7.76 22.34 -28.51
N MET A 526 -7.59 21.70 -29.67
CA MET A 526 -8.40 21.97 -30.86
C MET A 526 -9.77 21.28 -30.80
N ASN A 527 -9.86 20.14 -30.10
CA ASN A 527 -11.08 19.36 -29.98
C ASN A 527 -11.68 19.53 -28.59
N THR A 528 -12.98 19.76 -28.51
CA THR A 528 -13.75 19.75 -27.25
C THR A 528 -14.43 18.39 -27.10
N ALA A 529 -14.07 17.63 -26.07
CA ALA A 529 -14.76 16.37 -25.75
C ALA A 529 -16.03 16.62 -24.94
N LEU A 530 -15.97 17.60 -24.03
CA LEU A 530 -17.02 17.92 -23.10
C LEU A 530 -16.97 19.42 -22.81
N GLU A 531 -18.14 20.05 -22.76
CA GLU A 531 -18.34 21.40 -22.23
C GLU A 531 -19.46 21.34 -21.20
N VAL A 532 -19.22 21.93 -20.04
CA VAL A 532 -20.14 21.89 -18.89
C VAL A 532 -20.54 23.30 -18.53
N LYS A 533 -21.83 23.49 -18.22
CA LYS A 533 -22.37 24.72 -17.68
C LYS A 533 -22.97 24.48 -16.30
N GLY A 534 -22.46 25.21 -15.31
CA GLY A 534 -22.87 25.14 -13.92
C GLY A 534 -24.31 25.57 -13.68
N LYS A 535 -25.00 24.82 -12.82
CA LYS A 535 -26.30 25.24 -12.26
C LYS A 535 -26.10 26.13 -11.03
N GLY A 536 -24.98 26.00 -10.32
CA GLY A 536 -24.70 26.69 -9.07
C GLY A 536 -25.51 26.17 -7.90
N ASP A 537 -25.61 24.84 -7.74
CA ASP A 537 -26.32 24.22 -6.63
C ASP A 537 -25.41 23.78 -5.46
N ASP A 538 -24.12 24.13 -5.53
CA ASP A 538 -23.09 23.90 -4.51
C ASP A 538 -22.93 22.42 -4.14
N LYS A 539 -22.97 21.54 -5.15
CA LYS A 539 -22.84 20.10 -5.00
C LYS A 539 -21.70 19.55 -5.83
N TRP A 540 -20.96 18.60 -5.25
CA TRP A 540 -20.03 17.77 -6.01
C TRP A 540 -20.80 16.93 -7.03
N LYS A 541 -20.33 16.97 -8.28
CA LYS A 541 -20.92 16.29 -9.44
C LYS A 541 -19.85 15.50 -10.17
N THR A 542 -20.34 14.54 -10.95
CA THR A 542 -19.52 13.73 -11.83
C THR A 542 -19.91 14.02 -13.27
N ALA A 543 -18.94 14.44 -14.08
CA ALA A 543 -19.09 14.49 -15.52
C ALA A 543 -18.37 13.29 -16.15
N VAL A 544 -19.00 12.64 -17.13
CA VAL A 544 -18.48 11.44 -17.79
C VAL A 544 -18.50 11.64 -19.30
N ILE A 545 -17.39 11.31 -19.96
CA ILE A 545 -17.27 11.40 -21.42
C ILE A 545 -16.34 10.32 -21.97
N ASP A 546 -16.71 9.72 -23.10
CA ASP A 546 -15.89 8.77 -23.84
C ASP A 546 -15.18 9.47 -25.02
N VAL A 547 -13.88 9.25 -25.16
CA VAL A 547 -13.05 9.80 -26.25
C VAL A 547 -12.29 8.68 -26.94
N ALA A 548 -12.45 8.55 -28.25
CA ALA A 548 -11.86 7.45 -29.04
C ALA A 548 -10.73 7.89 -30.00
N ASP A 549 -10.61 9.19 -30.25
CA ASP A 549 -9.74 9.79 -31.28
C ASP A 549 -8.70 10.76 -30.70
N ILE A 550 -8.33 10.58 -29.43
CA ILE A 550 -7.27 11.35 -28.77
C ILE A 550 -5.88 10.97 -29.26
N GLU A 551 -5.08 11.99 -29.57
CA GLU A 551 -3.66 11.90 -29.87
C GLU A 551 -2.86 11.87 -28.56
N LEU A 552 -2.29 10.70 -28.26
CA LEU A 552 -1.50 10.45 -27.06
C LEU A 552 -0.02 10.55 -27.40
N ASN A 553 0.42 11.76 -27.70
CA ASN A 553 1.75 12.03 -28.25
C ASN A 553 2.50 13.15 -27.52
N HIS A 554 1.96 13.65 -26.41
CA HIS A 554 2.55 14.72 -25.60
C HIS A 554 2.88 15.99 -26.42
N LYS A 555 2.10 16.29 -27.47
CA LYS A 555 2.32 17.49 -28.31
C LYS A 555 1.40 18.67 -27.98
N GLY A 556 0.52 18.54 -26.99
CA GLY A 556 -0.24 19.67 -26.46
C GLY A 556 0.65 20.68 -25.75
N GLU A 557 0.06 21.80 -25.36
CA GLU A 557 0.76 22.80 -24.55
C GLU A 557 1.32 22.16 -23.27
N LEU A 558 2.54 22.57 -22.89
CA LEU A 558 3.33 21.97 -21.80
C LEU A 558 3.58 20.45 -21.92
N GLY A 559 3.36 19.86 -23.10
CA GLY A 559 3.47 18.42 -23.32
C GLY A 559 2.24 17.61 -22.90
N SER A 560 1.07 18.26 -22.82
CA SER A 560 -0.18 17.60 -22.45
C SER A 560 -0.76 16.72 -23.56
N ASP A 561 -1.57 15.74 -23.16
CA ASP A 561 -2.48 14.98 -24.02
C ASP A 561 -3.88 15.61 -24.02
N PHE A 562 -4.32 16.12 -22.86
CA PHE A 562 -5.59 16.81 -22.70
C PHE A 562 -5.50 17.88 -21.60
N ILE A 563 -6.50 18.77 -21.59
CA ILE A 563 -6.61 19.87 -20.65
C ILE A 563 -8.03 19.98 -20.09
N LEU A 564 -8.15 20.44 -18.85
CA LEU A 564 -9.36 21.10 -18.37
C LEU A 564 -9.16 22.61 -18.53
N VAL A 565 -10.10 23.32 -19.14
CA VAL A 565 -9.95 24.75 -19.43
C VAL A 565 -11.18 25.52 -18.97
N ASN A 566 -10.93 26.67 -18.35
CA ASN A 566 -11.95 27.66 -18.05
C ASN A 566 -12.43 28.29 -19.36
N THR A 567 -13.72 28.23 -19.64
CA THR A 567 -14.30 28.79 -20.87
C THR A 567 -15.03 30.11 -20.64
N ASP A 568 -15.01 30.60 -19.40
CA ASP A 568 -15.41 31.96 -19.05
C ASP A 568 -14.44 32.59 -18.04
N ASN A 569 -14.94 33.49 -17.18
CA ASN A 569 -14.15 34.25 -16.22
C ASN A 569 -14.40 33.81 -14.76
N VAL A 570 -15.16 32.72 -14.54
CA VAL A 570 -15.57 32.20 -13.24
C VAL A 570 -14.71 30.97 -12.90
N ASP A 571 -14.22 30.90 -11.68
CA ASP A 571 -13.33 29.82 -11.26
C ASP A 571 -14.13 28.58 -10.83
N ASP A 572 -13.95 27.48 -11.57
CA ASP A 572 -14.50 26.16 -11.25
C ASP A 572 -13.51 25.29 -10.46
N ILE A 573 -14.05 24.43 -9.60
CA ILE A 573 -13.31 23.63 -8.61
C ILE A 573 -13.46 22.13 -8.91
N PHE A 574 -12.36 21.38 -8.79
CA PHE A 574 -12.25 19.98 -9.16
C PHE A 574 -11.60 19.15 -8.04
N ASN A 575 -12.09 17.93 -7.80
CA ASN A 575 -11.46 16.99 -6.87
C ASN A 575 -10.55 15.98 -7.60
N GLY A 576 -10.79 15.69 -8.88
CA GLY A 576 -9.90 14.80 -9.63
C GLY A 576 -10.48 14.25 -10.93
N ILE A 577 -9.64 13.48 -11.62
CA ILE A 577 -9.93 12.82 -12.88
C ILE A 577 -9.55 11.34 -12.76
N GLU A 578 -10.48 10.47 -13.12
CA GLU A 578 -10.22 9.05 -13.38
C GLU A 578 -10.44 8.78 -14.87
N VAL A 579 -9.59 7.97 -15.49
CA VAL A 579 -9.70 7.56 -16.89
C VAL A 579 -9.69 6.05 -16.98
N ASP A 580 -10.80 5.46 -17.38
CA ASP A 580 -10.89 4.04 -17.72
C ASP A 580 -10.44 3.81 -19.16
N ILE A 581 -9.63 2.78 -19.37
CA ILE A 581 -8.90 2.54 -20.61
C ILE A 581 -9.42 1.25 -21.26
N GLN A 582 -10.05 1.39 -22.42
CA GLN A 582 -10.32 0.26 -23.30
C GLN A 582 -9.18 0.15 -24.31
N ARG A 583 -8.40 -0.94 -24.26
CA ARG A 583 -7.33 -1.22 -25.24
C ARG A 583 -7.90 -1.92 -26.49
N LYS A 584 -7.19 -1.82 -27.61
CA LYS A 584 -7.55 -2.48 -28.87
C LYS A 584 -7.24 -3.98 -28.87
#